data_AF-A0A3L7K345-F1
#
_entry.id   AF-A0A3L7K345-F1
#
_cell.length_a   1.000
_cell.length_b   1.000
_cell.length_c   1.000
_cell.angle_alpha   90.00
_cell.angle_beta   90.00
_cell.angle_gamma   90.00
#
_symmetry.space_group_name_H-M   'P 1'
#
loop_
_entity.id
_entity.type
_entity.pdbx_description
1 polymer ?
#
loop_
_entity_poly.entity_id
_entity_poly.type
_entity_poly.pdbx_seq_one_letter_code
_entity_poly.pdbx_strand_id
1 'polypeptide(L)'
;MFYEFLKRYKIRLFFLLTALIFLFVSMMFNVRQELLLRPDAWSRSISIPVSAEHKSVYTRETPNSIVVNTANEHKIDQIVIDKKDFSVTDKQSFDIPINPYYSFWVSDDNQTIYYVADKQLWKMNGDKAEKLGKDIQRIYTGPDTIVAVEGDQMIALDPSTGKQSALLAGKEAENIKSISIDPALSSIMALSNSGGQENTVFYFSKTKTGYHKKVLTYISPPVKEVTDLYFTQMKGKVHVIFSTVMKEGGSRSTSSYYAMFSPEKSEGNLSAKPLEVYDQNGKVFDAIQHVQLNQVGNSLQLFFSADGLLKKSNENINMYSASKEGGKWIAKRISTSYQQATLPLLFNGDEAIWLSFDGKIYHVWGAATKDAIIKQSEKLTQTDWKRALESTMISLSSCMVFFLLSLILFAPAVVMIFISYVFKINNAKWLGYMSIAATLILQFIVMQKILNSHFAYVAPSYLTFPYSHITLPFIIDIISFFAFYMTENKEWGYEGKAFYFVGVNIWFAALVVGSYMI
;
A
#
# COMPACT_ATOMS: atom_id res chain seq x y z
N MET A 1 -23.58 21.53 47.60
CA MET A 1 -23.97 20.30 46.85
C MET A 1 -22.88 19.84 45.88
N PHE A 2 -22.38 20.68 44.95
CA PHE A 2 -21.30 20.32 44.01
C PHE A 2 -19.95 20.01 44.68
N TYR A 3 -19.56 20.76 45.72
CA TYR A 3 -18.33 20.53 46.49
C TYR A 3 -18.32 19.18 47.25
N GLU A 4 -19.44 18.84 47.90
CA GLU A 4 -19.64 17.56 48.59
C GLU A 4 -19.62 16.38 47.60
N PHE A 5 -20.19 16.56 46.39
CA PHE A 5 -20.12 15.58 45.31
C PHE A 5 -18.66 15.37 44.83
N LEU A 6 -17.90 16.44 44.59
CA LEU A 6 -16.50 16.37 44.21
C LEU A 6 -15.64 15.65 45.27
N LYS A 7 -15.89 15.89 46.56
CA LYS A 7 -15.17 15.22 47.65
C LYS A 7 -15.46 13.71 47.69
N ARG A 8 -16.72 13.31 47.46
CA ARG A 8 -17.15 11.91 47.48
C ARG A 8 -16.69 11.10 46.25
N TYR A 9 -16.63 11.73 45.08
CA TYR A 9 -16.30 11.05 43.81
C TYR A 9 -14.91 11.38 43.26
N LYS A 10 -14.07 12.08 44.03
CA LYS A 10 -12.74 12.59 43.64
C LYS A 10 -11.89 11.58 42.88
N ILE A 11 -11.75 10.37 43.40
CA ILE A 11 -10.92 9.30 42.81
C ILE A 11 -11.53 8.83 41.47
N ARG A 12 -12.85 8.59 41.43
CA ARG A 12 -13.53 8.15 40.21
C ARG A 12 -13.45 9.21 39.11
N LEU A 13 -13.64 10.48 39.48
CA LEU A 13 -13.54 11.60 38.56
C LEU A 13 -12.11 11.76 38.03
N PHE A 14 -11.09 11.54 38.86
CA PHE A 14 -9.69 11.59 38.43
C PHE A 14 -9.37 10.56 37.34
N PHE A 15 -9.72 9.29 37.55
CA PHE A 15 -9.48 8.25 36.54
C PHE A 15 -10.30 8.49 35.27
N LEU A 16 -11.56 8.93 35.42
CA LEU A 16 -12.40 9.26 34.27
C LEU A 16 -11.83 10.43 33.45
N LEU A 17 -11.42 11.52 34.09
CA LEU A 17 -10.85 12.68 33.41
C LEU A 17 -9.53 12.35 32.73
N THR A 18 -8.64 11.61 33.40
CA THR A 18 -7.36 11.20 32.78
C THR A 18 -7.57 10.25 31.60
N ALA A 19 -8.54 9.33 31.67
CA ALA A 19 -8.94 8.50 30.54
C ALA A 19 -9.47 9.35 29.37
N LEU A 20 -10.36 10.32 29.63
CA LEU A 20 -10.92 11.18 28.60
C LEU A 20 -9.86 12.08 27.95
N ILE A 21 -8.95 12.64 28.73
CA ILE A 21 -7.82 13.43 28.23
C ILE A 21 -6.93 12.55 27.34
N PHE A 22 -6.61 11.34 27.78
CA PHE A 22 -5.83 10.40 26.99
C PHE A 22 -6.53 10.06 25.67
N LEU A 23 -7.83 9.72 25.70
CA LEU A 23 -8.59 9.43 24.49
C LEU A 23 -8.59 10.61 23.52
N PHE A 24 -8.79 11.83 24.02
CA PHE A 24 -8.76 13.03 23.20
C PHE A 24 -7.36 13.26 22.59
N VAL A 25 -6.29 13.19 23.38
CA VAL A 25 -4.92 13.38 22.90
C VAL A 25 -4.52 12.29 21.90
N SER A 26 -4.88 11.04 22.18
CA SER A 26 -4.62 9.89 21.30
C SER A 26 -5.38 10.03 19.98
N MET A 27 -6.65 10.44 20.02
CA MET A 27 -7.45 10.72 18.83
C MET A 27 -6.83 11.85 18.00
N MET A 28 -6.47 12.97 18.62
CA MET A 28 -5.83 14.09 17.92
C MET A 28 -4.47 13.71 17.33
N PHE A 29 -3.70 12.89 18.04
CA PHE A 29 -2.44 12.35 17.53
C PHE A 29 -2.68 11.46 16.31
N ASN A 30 -3.64 10.53 16.37
CA ASN A 30 -3.98 9.64 15.26
C ASN A 30 -4.53 10.40 14.04
N VAL A 31 -5.36 11.43 14.25
CA VAL A 31 -5.82 12.33 13.18
C VAL A 31 -4.63 13.03 12.51
N ARG A 32 -3.66 13.51 13.31
CA ARG A 32 -2.43 14.10 12.76
C ARG A 32 -1.59 13.09 11.99
N GLN A 33 -1.51 11.84 12.44
CA GLN A 33 -0.80 10.79 11.70
C GLN A 33 -1.45 10.53 10.33
N GLU A 34 -2.78 10.53 10.22
CA GLU A 34 -3.48 10.37 8.94
C GLU A 34 -3.14 11.49 7.94
N LEU A 35 -2.90 12.71 8.42
CA LEU A 35 -2.44 13.85 7.60
C LEU A 35 -0.97 13.71 7.19
N LEU A 36 -0.13 13.16 8.07
CA LEU A 36 1.30 12.94 7.82
C LEU A 36 1.59 11.74 6.92
N LEU A 37 0.59 10.94 6.52
CA LEU A 37 0.77 9.82 5.59
C LEU A 37 1.24 10.25 4.20
N ARG A 38 1.14 11.55 3.87
CA ARG A 38 1.54 12.11 2.58
C ARG A 38 3.02 11.78 2.25
N PRO A 39 3.31 11.20 1.08
CA PRO A 39 4.69 11.03 0.62
C PRO A 39 5.31 12.36 0.19
N ASP A 40 6.63 12.45 0.22
CA ASP A 40 7.33 13.65 -0.26
C ASP A 40 6.98 13.93 -1.73
N ALA A 41 6.63 15.19 -2.02
CA ALA A 41 6.27 15.71 -3.35
C ALA A 41 4.98 15.15 -3.99
N TRP A 42 4.26 14.23 -3.36
CA TRP A 42 2.98 13.70 -3.88
C TRP A 42 1.81 14.12 -3.00
N SER A 43 0.62 14.23 -3.59
CA SER A 43 -0.64 14.36 -2.85
C SER A 43 -0.94 13.08 -2.08
N ARG A 44 -1.83 13.15 -1.08
CA ARG A 44 -2.45 11.92 -0.55
C ARG A 44 -3.27 11.27 -1.66
N SER A 45 -3.49 9.96 -1.57
CA SER A 45 -4.30 9.23 -2.53
C SER A 45 -5.74 9.73 -2.54
N ILE A 46 -6.24 10.03 -3.73
CA ILE A 46 -7.58 10.52 -4.00
C ILE A 46 -8.38 9.35 -4.60
N SER A 47 -9.52 9.04 -4.00
CA SER A 47 -10.43 8.04 -4.55
C SER A 47 -11.18 8.65 -5.72
N ILE A 48 -11.08 8.00 -6.87
CA ILE A 48 -11.84 8.35 -8.06
C ILE A 48 -13.15 7.53 -7.98
N PRO A 49 -14.33 8.16 -8.10
CA PRO A 49 -15.61 7.51 -7.82
C PRO A 49 -16.09 6.61 -8.98
N VAL A 50 -15.23 5.67 -9.37
CA VAL A 50 -15.46 4.59 -10.34
C VAL A 50 -14.82 3.30 -9.82
N SER A 51 -15.46 2.18 -10.12
CA SER A 51 -15.01 0.86 -9.71
C SER A 51 -15.10 -0.12 -10.87
N ALA A 52 -14.26 -1.14 -10.82
CA ALA A 52 -14.26 -2.25 -11.76
C ALA A 52 -14.45 -3.56 -11.00
N GLU A 53 -15.26 -4.48 -11.50
CA GLU A 53 -15.38 -5.84 -10.95
C GLU A 53 -14.09 -6.63 -11.12
N HIS A 54 -13.34 -6.35 -12.20
CA HIS A 54 -12.07 -6.97 -12.51
C HIS A 54 -10.99 -5.94 -12.89
N LYS A 55 -9.78 -6.43 -13.18
CA LYS A 55 -8.61 -5.60 -13.50
C LYS A 55 -8.69 -4.90 -14.88
N SER A 56 -9.77 -5.09 -15.63
CA SER A 56 -9.91 -4.54 -16.96
C SER A 56 -10.31 -3.08 -16.91
N VAL A 57 -9.33 -2.22 -17.16
CA VAL A 57 -9.47 -0.76 -17.14
C VAL A 57 -8.67 -0.18 -18.30
N TYR A 58 -9.28 0.75 -19.01
CA TYR A 58 -8.67 1.48 -20.11
C TYR A 58 -8.56 2.96 -19.76
N THR A 59 -7.34 3.46 -19.69
CA THR A 59 -7.05 4.86 -19.38
C THR A 59 -6.44 5.58 -20.57
N ARG A 60 -6.88 6.81 -20.81
CA ARG A 60 -6.28 7.69 -21.82
C ARG A 60 -6.03 9.08 -21.25
N GLU A 61 -4.99 9.71 -21.76
CA GLU A 61 -4.56 11.04 -21.33
C GLU A 61 -4.88 12.06 -22.43
N THR A 62 -5.51 13.17 -22.06
CA THR A 62 -5.66 14.35 -22.90
C THR A 62 -4.84 15.51 -22.28
N PRO A 63 -4.65 16.65 -22.99
CA PRO A 63 -3.87 17.76 -22.44
C PRO A 63 -4.37 18.26 -21.06
N ASN A 64 -5.69 18.27 -20.85
CA ASN A 64 -6.30 18.85 -19.65
C ASN A 64 -6.99 17.82 -18.74
N SER A 65 -7.22 16.60 -19.22
CA SER A 65 -8.00 15.61 -18.49
C SER A 65 -7.46 14.19 -18.65
N ILE A 66 -7.82 13.32 -17.71
CA ILE A 66 -7.56 11.89 -17.78
C ILE A 66 -8.91 11.19 -17.85
N VAL A 67 -9.09 10.32 -18.84
CA VAL A 67 -10.31 9.53 -18.99
C VAL A 67 -10.02 8.11 -18.51
N VAL A 68 -10.85 7.63 -17.58
CA VAL A 68 -10.75 6.29 -17.01
C VAL A 68 -12.03 5.54 -17.37
N ASN A 69 -11.89 4.42 -18.06
CA ASN A 69 -12.97 3.51 -18.38
C ASN A 69 -12.78 2.20 -17.63
N THR A 70 -13.81 1.71 -16.95
CA THR A 70 -13.79 0.45 -16.20
C THR A 70 -14.84 -0.50 -16.75
N ALA A 71 -14.45 -1.75 -17.01
CA ALA A 71 -15.41 -2.78 -17.40
C ALA A 71 -16.08 -3.40 -16.17
N ASN A 72 -17.40 -3.49 -16.22
CA ASN A 72 -18.25 -4.21 -15.28
C ASN A 72 -19.13 -5.18 -16.11
N GLU A 73 -19.75 -6.16 -15.47
CA GLU A 73 -20.71 -7.03 -16.15
C GLU A 73 -21.77 -6.19 -16.90
N HIS A 74 -21.86 -6.41 -18.20
CA HIS A 74 -22.81 -5.76 -19.12
C HIS A 74 -22.68 -4.23 -19.27
N LYS A 75 -21.61 -3.60 -18.78
CA LYS A 75 -21.40 -2.16 -19.00
C LYS A 75 -19.94 -1.71 -18.91
N ILE A 76 -19.67 -0.56 -19.52
CA ILE A 76 -18.42 0.20 -19.33
C ILE A 76 -18.76 1.53 -18.67
N ASP A 77 -18.24 1.76 -17.48
CA ASP A 77 -18.36 3.05 -16.80
C ASP A 77 -17.16 3.93 -17.17
N GLN A 78 -17.41 5.20 -17.54
CA GLN A 78 -16.41 6.18 -17.89
C GLN A 78 -16.45 7.36 -16.91
N ILE A 79 -15.26 7.81 -16.50
CA ILE A 79 -15.07 9.06 -15.76
C ILE A 79 -14.01 9.91 -16.44
N VAL A 80 -14.27 11.22 -16.51
CA VAL A 80 -13.29 12.24 -16.92
C VAL A 80 -12.82 13.01 -15.69
N ILE A 81 -11.51 13.09 -15.52
CA ILE A 81 -10.82 13.72 -14.38
C ILE A 81 -10.06 14.95 -14.87
N ASP A 82 -10.29 16.11 -14.28
CA ASP A 82 -9.51 17.33 -14.57
C ASP A 82 -8.11 17.24 -13.91
N LYS A 83 -7.04 17.46 -14.69
CA LYS A 83 -5.66 17.43 -14.17
C LYS A 83 -5.31 18.63 -13.28
N LYS A 84 -6.14 19.67 -13.23
CA LYS A 84 -5.92 20.85 -12.40
C LYS A 84 -6.11 20.58 -10.92
N ASP A 85 -7.15 19.81 -10.59
CA ASP A 85 -7.61 19.60 -9.22
C ASP A 85 -8.02 18.14 -8.92
N PHE A 86 -7.88 17.23 -9.89
CA PHE A 86 -8.31 15.83 -9.79
C PHE A 86 -9.82 15.68 -9.49
N SER A 87 -10.62 16.68 -9.85
CA SER A 87 -12.08 16.60 -9.77
C SER A 87 -12.66 15.82 -10.95
N VAL A 88 -13.80 15.19 -10.71
CA VAL A 88 -14.56 14.52 -11.78
C VAL A 88 -15.44 15.53 -12.49
N THR A 89 -15.23 15.68 -13.79
CA THR A 89 -15.97 16.64 -14.63
C THR A 89 -17.12 16.00 -15.39
N ASP A 90 -16.98 14.71 -15.76
CA ASP A 90 -18.02 13.97 -16.48
C ASP A 90 -18.07 12.50 -16.06
N LYS A 91 -19.26 11.91 -16.18
CA LYS A 91 -19.53 10.49 -15.92
C LYS A 91 -20.50 9.95 -16.96
N GLN A 92 -20.09 8.88 -17.64
CA GLN A 92 -20.91 8.19 -18.65
C GLN A 92 -20.90 6.69 -18.37
N SER A 93 -21.91 5.99 -18.87
CA SER A 93 -21.96 4.53 -18.83
C SER A 93 -22.50 4.01 -20.15
N PHE A 94 -21.90 2.94 -20.66
CA PHE A 94 -22.25 2.31 -21.92
C PHE A 94 -22.71 0.89 -21.65
N ASP A 95 -23.97 0.58 -21.96
CA ASP A 95 -24.52 -0.77 -21.81
C ASP A 95 -24.02 -1.66 -22.96
N ILE A 96 -23.09 -2.57 -22.65
CA ILE A 96 -22.38 -3.41 -23.62
C ILE A 96 -22.20 -4.79 -22.98
N PRO A 97 -22.46 -5.91 -23.68
CA PRO A 97 -22.28 -7.25 -23.14
C PRO A 97 -20.79 -7.65 -23.04
N ILE A 98 -19.96 -6.81 -22.41
CA ILE A 98 -18.53 -7.02 -22.22
C ILE A 98 -18.28 -8.06 -21.12
N ASN A 99 -17.26 -8.89 -21.34
CA ASN A 99 -16.68 -9.71 -20.30
C ASN A 99 -15.57 -8.93 -19.57
N PRO A 100 -15.70 -8.63 -18.27
CA PRO A 100 -14.78 -7.77 -17.53
C PRO A 100 -13.39 -8.40 -17.28
N TYR A 101 -13.18 -9.68 -17.61
CA TYR A 101 -11.87 -10.33 -17.51
C TYR A 101 -10.93 -10.00 -18.68
N TYR A 102 -11.45 -9.44 -19.77
CA TYR A 102 -10.68 -9.10 -20.97
C TYR A 102 -10.46 -7.60 -21.08
N SER A 103 -9.29 -7.19 -21.57
CA SER A 103 -9.01 -5.79 -21.93
C SER A 103 -9.98 -5.30 -23.01
N PHE A 104 -10.22 -4.00 -23.03
CA PHE A 104 -11.07 -3.34 -24.04
C PHE A 104 -10.48 -1.98 -24.39
N TRP A 105 -10.97 -1.40 -25.48
CA TRP A 105 -10.50 -0.13 -25.99
C TRP A 105 -11.69 0.77 -26.32
N VAL A 106 -11.57 2.06 -26.03
CA VAL A 106 -12.61 3.07 -26.27
C VAL A 106 -12.00 4.23 -27.05
N SER A 107 -12.66 4.65 -28.14
CA SER A 107 -12.21 5.77 -28.97
C SER A 107 -12.34 7.10 -28.29
N ASP A 108 -11.69 8.12 -28.88
CA ASP A 108 -11.65 9.43 -28.25
C ASP A 108 -13.01 10.13 -28.17
N ASP A 109 -13.87 9.87 -29.15
CA ASP A 109 -15.25 10.35 -29.28
C ASP A 109 -16.29 9.43 -28.61
N ASN A 110 -15.83 8.37 -27.93
CA ASN A 110 -16.64 7.32 -27.32
C ASN A 110 -17.60 6.59 -28.29
N GLN A 111 -17.47 6.79 -29.61
CA GLN A 111 -18.35 6.14 -30.59
C GLN A 111 -17.92 4.71 -30.88
N THR A 112 -16.61 4.45 -30.89
CA THR A 112 -16.06 3.14 -31.24
C THR A 112 -15.50 2.43 -30.01
N ILE A 113 -16.00 1.23 -29.74
CA ILE A 113 -15.56 0.41 -28.62
C ILE A 113 -15.20 -0.99 -29.12
N TYR A 114 -14.01 -1.46 -28.76
CA TYR A 114 -13.57 -2.83 -29.02
C TYR A 114 -13.59 -3.62 -27.71
N TYR A 115 -14.31 -4.74 -27.70
CA TYR A 115 -14.51 -5.55 -26.50
C TYR A 115 -14.64 -7.04 -26.83
N VAL A 116 -14.49 -7.88 -25.80
CA VAL A 116 -14.67 -9.33 -25.92
C VAL A 116 -15.95 -9.74 -25.23
N ALA A 117 -16.79 -10.50 -25.95
CA ALA A 117 -18.00 -11.13 -25.46
C ALA A 117 -18.12 -12.53 -26.04
N ASP A 118 -18.41 -13.53 -25.22
CA ASP A 118 -18.51 -14.95 -25.64
C ASP A 118 -17.30 -15.45 -26.46
N LYS A 119 -16.09 -15.06 -26.04
CA LYS A 119 -14.80 -15.32 -26.74
C LYS A 119 -14.76 -14.77 -28.17
N GLN A 120 -15.52 -13.73 -28.48
CA GLN A 120 -15.53 -13.09 -29.80
C GLN A 120 -15.11 -11.63 -29.65
N LEU A 121 -14.31 -11.14 -30.60
CA LEU A 121 -13.94 -9.73 -30.67
C LEU A 121 -15.03 -8.96 -31.39
N TRP A 122 -15.59 -7.97 -30.72
CA TRP A 122 -16.62 -7.09 -31.24
C TRP A 122 -16.08 -5.67 -31.39
N LYS A 123 -16.55 -4.98 -32.42
CA LYS A 123 -16.41 -3.54 -32.62
C LYS A 123 -17.82 -2.94 -32.59
N MET A 124 -18.09 -2.11 -31.60
CA MET A 124 -19.29 -1.29 -31.56
C MET A 124 -18.99 0.07 -32.14
N ASN A 125 -19.86 0.60 -32.99
CA ASN A 125 -19.81 1.97 -33.51
C ASN A 125 -21.21 2.60 -33.34
N GLY A 126 -21.37 3.43 -32.31
CA GLY A 126 -22.70 3.83 -31.82
C GLY A 126 -23.51 2.60 -31.42
N ASP A 127 -24.69 2.40 -32.00
CA ASP A 127 -25.57 1.26 -31.69
C ASP A 127 -25.32 0.01 -32.56
N LYS A 128 -24.34 0.06 -33.48
CA LYS A 128 -24.06 -1.05 -34.40
C LYS A 128 -22.85 -1.85 -33.93
N ALA A 129 -23.06 -3.15 -33.68
CA ALA A 129 -21.98 -4.09 -33.35
C ALA A 129 -21.59 -4.94 -34.57
N GLU A 130 -20.29 -4.98 -34.87
CA GLU A 130 -19.66 -5.81 -35.88
C GLU A 130 -18.73 -6.83 -35.21
N LYS A 131 -18.77 -8.07 -35.68
CA LYS A 131 -17.89 -9.14 -35.20
C LYS A 131 -16.62 -9.18 -36.05
N LEU A 132 -15.46 -9.11 -35.40
CA LEU A 132 -14.16 -9.06 -36.06
C LEU A 132 -13.31 -10.32 -35.92
N GLY A 133 -13.56 -11.14 -34.88
CA GLY A 133 -12.80 -12.36 -34.60
C GLY A 133 -13.57 -13.35 -33.73
N LYS A 134 -13.12 -14.59 -33.70
CA LYS A 134 -13.67 -15.70 -32.89
C LYS A 134 -12.58 -16.28 -32.00
N ASP A 135 -12.98 -17.11 -31.04
CA ASP A 135 -12.08 -17.87 -30.16
C ASP A 135 -10.93 -17.04 -29.54
N ILE A 136 -11.26 -15.80 -29.14
CA ILE A 136 -10.33 -14.86 -28.53
C ILE A 136 -9.90 -15.40 -27.16
N GLN A 137 -8.63 -15.75 -27.06
CA GLN A 137 -8.03 -16.22 -25.83
C GLN A 137 -7.55 -15.06 -24.97
N ARG A 138 -6.98 -14.02 -25.60
CA ARG A 138 -6.40 -12.85 -24.93
C ARG A 138 -6.50 -11.61 -25.80
N ILE A 139 -6.61 -10.45 -25.15
CA ILE A 139 -6.59 -9.15 -25.78
C ILE A 139 -5.81 -8.16 -24.91
N TYR A 140 -4.98 -7.34 -25.57
CA TYR A 140 -4.18 -6.30 -24.96
C TYR A 140 -4.38 -5.01 -25.75
N THR A 141 -4.47 -3.89 -25.06
CA THR A 141 -4.89 -2.61 -25.66
C THR A 141 -3.89 -1.52 -25.32
N GLY A 142 -3.34 -0.87 -26.35
CA GLY A 142 -2.63 0.39 -26.25
C GLY A 142 -3.44 1.54 -26.88
N PRO A 143 -2.89 2.77 -26.91
CA PRO A 143 -3.55 3.92 -27.52
C PRO A 143 -3.92 3.69 -28.99
N ASP A 144 -2.95 3.27 -29.80
CA ASP A 144 -3.12 3.15 -31.27
C ASP A 144 -3.02 1.70 -31.78
N THR A 145 -3.09 0.71 -30.90
CA THR A 145 -2.95 -0.70 -31.28
C THR A 145 -3.67 -1.62 -30.30
N ILE A 146 -4.46 -2.53 -30.83
CA ILE A 146 -5.08 -3.64 -30.11
C ILE A 146 -4.40 -4.92 -30.57
N VAL A 147 -4.00 -5.79 -29.65
CA VAL A 147 -3.39 -7.07 -29.95
C VAL A 147 -4.31 -8.17 -29.45
N ALA A 148 -4.71 -9.07 -30.34
CA ALA A 148 -5.56 -10.21 -30.03
C ALA A 148 -4.86 -11.53 -30.35
N VAL A 149 -5.08 -12.52 -29.49
CA VAL A 149 -4.69 -13.91 -29.72
C VAL A 149 -5.96 -14.71 -29.99
N GLU A 150 -6.12 -15.16 -31.24
CA GLU A 150 -7.25 -15.90 -31.79
C GLU A 150 -6.77 -17.28 -32.20
N GLY A 151 -7.06 -18.30 -31.38
CA GLY A 151 -6.60 -19.66 -31.65
C GLY A 151 -5.08 -19.77 -31.82
N ASP A 152 -4.65 -20.07 -33.04
CA ASP A 152 -3.25 -20.20 -33.45
C ASP A 152 -2.69 -18.94 -34.13
N GLN A 153 -3.36 -17.79 -34.01
CA GLN A 153 -2.92 -16.53 -34.61
C GLN A 153 -2.82 -15.42 -33.56
N MET A 154 -1.80 -14.58 -33.74
CA MET A 154 -1.66 -13.32 -33.02
C MET A 154 -1.74 -12.18 -34.03
N ILE A 155 -2.70 -11.29 -33.85
CA ILE A 155 -2.97 -10.17 -34.76
C ILE A 155 -2.83 -8.83 -34.05
N ALA A 156 -2.29 -7.84 -34.75
CA ALA A 156 -2.40 -6.43 -34.40
C ALA A 156 -3.56 -5.81 -35.18
N LEU A 157 -4.36 -5.02 -34.51
CA LEU A 157 -5.47 -4.25 -35.05
C LEU A 157 -5.21 -2.78 -34.78
N ASP A 158 -5.25 -1.98 -35.84
CA ASP A 158 -5.27 -0.52 -35.72
C ASP A 158 -6.70 -0.06 -35.40
N PRO A 159 -6.97 0.50 -34.22
CA PRO A 159 -8.34 0.82 -33.79
C PRO A 159 -8.94 1.99 -34.60
N SER A 160 -8.13 2.85 -35.22
CA SER A 160 -8.61 3.97 -36.02
C SER A 160 -9.09 3.55 -37.40
N THR A 161 -8.38 2.63 -38.03
CA THR A 161 -8.68 2.16 -39.40
C THR A 161 -9.43 0.82 -39.43
N GLY A 162 -9.39 0.06 -38.35
CA GLY A 162 -9.85 -1.33 -38.30
C GLY A 162 -8.95 -2.31 -39.06
N LYS A 163 -7.79 -1.87 -39.57
CA LYS A 163 -6.90 -2.73 -40.36
C LYS A 163 -6.19 -3.73 -39.46
N GLN A 164 -6.27 -5.01 -39.83
CA GLN A 164 -5.57 -6.10 -39.17
C GLN A 164 -4.20 -6.37 -39.82
N SER A 165 -3.22 -6.77 -39.00
CA SER A 165 -1.88 -7.18 -39.40
C SER A 165 -1.49 -8.43 -38.62
N ALA A 166 -1.16 -9.51 -39.33
CA ALA A 166 -0.69 -10.73 -38.69
C ALA A 166 0.70 -10.52 -38.05
N LEU A 167 0.87 -10.99 -36.82
CA LEU A 167 2.14 -10.92 -36.09
C LEU A 167 2.80 -12.31 -35.98
N LEU A 168 2.04 -13.32 -35.53
CA LEU A 168 2.47 -14.71 -35.37
C LEU A 168 1.36 -15.67 -35.81
N ALA A 169 1.75 -16.89 -36.16
CA ALA A 169 0.85 -17.99 -36.51
C ALA A 169 1.37 -19.33 -35.97
N GLY A 170 0.48 -20.32 -35.86
CA GLY A 170 0.77 -21.67 -35.38
C GLY A 170 1.17 -21.73 -33.90
N LYS A 171 2.02 -22.69 -33.57
CA LYS A 171 2.44 -22.98 -32.18
C LYS A 171 3.09 -21.81 -31.45
N GLU A 172 3.72 -20.87 -32.16
CA GLU A 172 4.32 -19.68 -31.54
C GLU A 172 3.24 -18.78 -30.91
N ALA A 173 2.10 -18.64 -31.58
CA ALA A 173 0.96 -17.84 -31.13
C ALA A 173 0.13 -18.56 -30.05
N GLU A 174 -0.05 -19.88 -30.15
CA GLU A 174 -0.77 -20.68 -29.15
C GLU A 174 -0.13 -20.62 -27.76
N ASN A 175 1.20 -20.49 -27.71
CA ASN A 175 1.97 -20.54 -26.47
C ASN A 175 2.28 -19.17 -25.85
N ILE A 176 1.60 -18.11 -26.30
CA ILE A 176 1.80 -16.76 -25.78
C ILE A 176 1.36 -16.67 -24.32
N LYS A 177 2.29 -16.28 -23.45
CA LYS A 177 2.11 -16.14 -22.00
C LYS A 177 1.88 -14.70 -21.56
N SER A 178 2.45 -13.72 -22.25
CA SER A 178 2.29 -12.31 -21.91
C SER A 178 2.54 -11.43 -23.13
N ILE A 179 1.86 -10.30 -23.21
CA ILE A 179 2.04 -9.27 -24.24
C ILE A 179 2.11 -7.92 -23.54
N SER A 180 3.04 -7.09 -23.98
CA SER A 180 3.15 -5.68 -23.62
C SER A 180 3.09 -4.84 -24.88
N ILE A 181 2.54 -3.63 -24.77
CA ILE A 181 2.48 -2.65 -25.85
C ILE A 181 3.14 -1.37 -25.35
N ASP A 182 4.09 -0.82 -26.11
CA ASP A 182 4.67 0.49 -25.81
C ASP A 182 3.71 1.58 -26.32
N PRO A 183 3.11 2.39 -25.42
CA PRO A 183 2.11 3.37 -25.81
C PRO A 183 2.67 4.49 -26.69
N ALA A 184 3.98 4.79 -26.62
CA ALA A 184 4.57 5.90 -27.37
C ALA A 184 4.94 5.52 -28.81
N LEU A 185 5.34 4.27 -29.03
CA LEU A 185 5.81 3.79 -30.34
C LEU A 185 4.87 2.80 -31.01
N SER A 186 3.83 2.35 -30.31
CA SER A 186 2.96 1.25 -30.76
C SER A 186 3.74 -0.04 -31.11
N SER A 187 4.94 -0.20 -30.54
CA SER A 187 5.70 -1.44 -30.62
C SER A 187 5.05 -2.48 -29.72
N ILE A 188 5.22 -3.76 -30.05
CA ILE A 188 4.63 -4.88 -29.30
C ILE A 188 5.77 -5.80 -28.87
N MET A 189 5.69 -6.31 -27.64
CA MET A 189 6.56 -7.38 -27.20
C MET A 189 5.71 -8.53 -26.65
N ALA A 190 6.02 -9.75 -27.05
CA ALA A 190 5.30 -10.93 -26.65
C ALA A 190 6.24 -12.02 -26.13
N LEU A 191 5.84 -12.67 -25.06
CA LEU A 191 6.54 -13.79 -24.44
C LEU A 191 5.80 -15.07 -24.81
N SER A 192 6.52 -16.03 -25.37
CA SER A 192 6.03 -17.39 -25.65
C SER A 192 6.90 -18.42 -24.93
N ASN A 193 6.26 -19.44 -24.38
CA ASN A 193 6.94 -20.56 -23.75
C ASN A 193 6.28 -21.87 -24.18
N SER A 194 7.02 -22.66 -24.97
CA SER A 194 6.58 -23.96 -25.50
C SER A 194 6.96 -25.15 -24.60
N GLY A 195 7.46 -24.88 -23.39
CA GLY A 195 7.92 -25.86 -22.41
C GLY A 195 9.43 -25.78 -22.13
N GLY A 196 9.82 -26.14 -20.91
CA GLY A 196 11.21 -26.11 -20.47
C GLY A 196 11.68 -24.73 -19.98
N GLN A 197 12.98 -24.49 -20.02
CA GLN A 197 13.62 -23.25 -19.54
C GLN A 197 13.78 -22.20 -20.64
N GLU A 198 13.61 -22.58 -21.90
CA GLU A 198 13.79 -21.67 -23.03
C GLU A 198 12.51 -20.88 -23.28
N ASN A 199 12.61 -19.56 -23.18
CA ASN A 199 11.52 -18.64 -23.41
C ASN A 199 11.84 -17.82 -24.66
N THR A 200 10.87 -17.70 -25.57
CA THR A 200 11.01 -16.88 -26.77
C THR A 200 10.35 -15.53 -26.54
N VAL A 201 11.11 -14.46 -26.75
CA VAL A 201 10.62 -13.08 -26.68
C VAL A 201 10.59 -12.52 -28.10
N PHE A 202 9.39 -12.21 -28.57
CA PHE A 202 9.17 -11.56 -29.85
C PHE A 202 9.06 -10.06 -29.65
N TYR A 203 9.81 -9.29 -30.42
CA TYR A 203 9.72 -7.83 -30.47
C TYR A 203 9.25 -7.41 -31.86
N PHE A 204 8.17 -6.63 -31.92
CA PHE A 204 7.58 -6.12 -33.14
C PHE A 204 7.68 -4.59 -33.14
N SER A 205 8.54 -4.05 -34.01
CA SER A 205 8.59 -2.60 -34.23
C SER A 205 7.62 -2.18 -35.33
N LYS A 206 6.80 -1.15 -35.07
CA LYS A 206 5.87 -0.61 -36.07
C LYS A 206 6.66 0.11 -37.16
N THR A 207 6.33 -0.17 -38.42
CA THR A 207 6.88 0.45 -39.62
C THR A 207 5.74 0.95 -40.50
N LYS A 208 6.03 1.72 -41.57
CA LYS A 208 4.98 2.22 -42.49
C LYS A 208 4.17 1.12 -43.18
N THR A 209 4.74 -0.07 -43.34
CA THR A 209 4.13 -1.19 -44.09
C THR A 209 3.60 -2.31 -43.19
N GLY A 210 3.72 -2.20 -41.86
CA GLY A 210 3.33 -3.24 -40.91
C GLY A 210 4.31 -3.34 -39.75
N TYR A 211 4.55 -4.56 -39.25
CA TYR A 211 5.47 -4.80 -38.14
C TYR A 211 6.71 -5.57 -38.58
N HIS A 212 7.88 -5.11 -38.12
CA HIS A 212 9.12 -5.85 -38.27
C HIS A 212 9.35 -6.72 -37.03
N LYS A 213 9.37 -8.04 -37.23
CA LYS A 213 9.56 -9.05 -36.17
C LYS A 213 11.04 -9.26 -35.88
N LYS A 214 11.38 -9.31 -34.60
CA LYS A 214 12.68 -9.74 -34.08
C LYS A 214 12.49 -10.79 -33.00
N VAL A 215 13.35 -11.81 -33.00
CA VAL A 215 13.28 -12.92 -32.05
C VAL A 215 14.47 -12.87 -31.10
N LEU A 216 14.19 -13.05 -29.82
CA LEU A 216 15.17 -13.12 -28.73
C LEU A 216 14.89 -14.35 -27.88
N THR A 217 15.93 -14.94 -27.30
CA THR A 217 15.80 -16.10 -26.42
C THR A 217 16.21 -15.75 -24.99
N TYR A 218 15.40 -16.13 -24.01
CA TYR A 218 15.75 -16.04 -22.59
C TYR A 218 15.72 -17.43 -21.95
N ILE A 219 16.82 -17.84 -21.33
CA ILE A 219 16.92 -19.08 -20.58
C ILE A 219 16.59 -18.75 -19.12
N SER A 220 15.42 -19.21 -18.63
CA SER A 220 15.02 -19.00 -17.25
C SER A 220 15.77 -19.97 -16.31
N PRO A 221 15.99 -19.58 -15.04
CA PRO A 221 16.50 -20.51 -14.04
C PRO A 221 15.60 -21.74 -13.89
N PRO A 222 16.15 -22.89 -13.48
CA PRO A 222 15.35 -24.09 -13.20
C PRO A 222 14.19 -23.78 -12.23
N VAL A 223 13.03 -24.39 -12.46
CA VAL A 223 11.81 -24.30 -11.60
C VAL A 223 11.14 -22.91 -11.59
N LYS A 224 11.63 -21.94 -12.37
CA LYS A 224 11.02 -20.61 -12.50
C LYS A 224 10.30 -20.44 -13.84
N GLU A 225 9.03 -20.08 -13.78
CA GLU A 225 8.19 -19.75 -14.95
C GLU A 225 8.20 -18.23 -15.19
N VAL A 226 8.43 -17.78 -16.42
CA VAL A 226 8.33 -16.37 -16.79
C VAL A 226 6.85 -16.03 -17.01
N THR A 227 6.35 -14.97 -16.37
CA THR A 227 4.90 -14.68 -16.30
C THR A 227 4.53 -13.31 -16.85
N ASP A 228 5.23 -12.26 -16.43
CA ASP A 228 4.95 -10.89 -16.84
C ASP A 228 6.08 -10.33 -17.69
N LEU A 229 5.74 -9.43 -18.61
CA LEU A 229 6.66 -8.76 -19.53
C LEU A 229 6.23 -7.30 -19.67
N TYR A 230 7.18 -6.37 -19.51
CA TYR A 230 6.99 -4.95 -19.67
C TYR A 230 8.18 -4.37 -20.40
N PHE A 231 7.98 -3.40 -21.28
CA PHE A 231 9.10 -2.76 -21.96
C PHE A 231 8.80 -1.31 -22.34
N THR A 232 9.88 -0.56 -22.57
CA THR A 232 9.84 0.75 -23.21
C THR A 232 11.10 0.96 -24.04
N GLN A 233 11.06 1.87 -25.01
CA GLN A 233 12.23 2.28 -25.77
C GLN A 233 12.74 3.65 -25.34
N MET A 234 14.04 3.75 -25.03
CA MET A 234 14.69 5.01 -24.69
C MET A 234 16.08 5.06 -25.33
N LYS A 235 16.44 6.20 -25.94
CA LYS A 235 17.78 6.45 -26.52
C LYS A 235 18.27 5.31 -27.45
N GLY A 236 17.38 4.80 -28.31
CA GLY A 236 17.69 3.74 -29.28
C GLY A 236 17.90 2.35 -28.67
N LYS A 237 17.52 2.13 -27.41
CA LYS A 237 17.58 0.83 -26.74
C LYS A 237 16.20 0.45 -26.21
N VAL A 238 15.92 -0.85 -26.25
CA VAL A 238 14.72 -1.44 -25.64
C VAL A 238 15.09 -1.89 -24.24
N HIS A 239 14.32 -1.44 -23.27
CA HIS A 239 14.44 -1.77 -21.86
C HIS A 239 13.32 -2.72 -21.50
N VAL A 240 13.65 -3.89 -20.98
CA VAL A 240 12.68 -4.95 -20.71
C VAL A 240 12.73 -5.32 -19.24
N ILE A 241 11.57 -5.49 -18.64
CA ILE A 241 11.39 -6.09 -17.33
C ILE A 241 10.49 -7.29 -17.48
N PHE A 242 10.87 -8.41 -16.88
CA PHE A 242 10.01 -9.56 -16.79
C PHE A 242 10.07 -10.17 -15.40
N SER A 243 8.96 -10.80 -15.00
CA SER A 243 8.83 -11.44 -13.70
C SER A 243 8.80 -12.95 -13.86
N THR A 244 9.49 -13.61 -12.95
CA THR A 244 9.50 -15.07 -12.83
C THR A 244 8.83 -15.48 -11.54
N VAL A 245 8.10 -16.59 -11.59
CA VAL A 245 7.40 -17.17 -10.44
C VAL A 245 7.96 -18.55 -10.17
N MET A 246 8.26 -18.82 -8.91
CA MET A 246 8.59 -20.15 -8.41
C MET A 246 7.48 -20.61 -7.46
N LYS A 247 7.04 -21.86 -7.61
CA LYS A 247 6.09 -22.50 -6.71
C LYS A 247 6.79 -23.66 -6.01
N GLU A 248 7.06 -23.52 -4.72
CA GLU A 248 7.75 -24.56 -3.93
C GLU A 248 7.05 -24.74 -2.58
N GLY A 249 6.72 -25.97 -2.21
CA GLY A 249 6.15 -26.30 -0.89
C GLY A 249 4.85 -25.58 -0.52
N GLY A 250 4.06 -25.12 -1.50
CA GLY A 250 2.84 -24.33 -1.28
C GLY A 250 3.08 -22.81 -1.18
N SER A 251 4.34 -22.36 -1.23
CA SER A 251 4.70 -20.94 -1.31
C SER A 251 4.94 -20.50 -2.75
N ARG A 252 4.61 -19.23 -3.05
CA ARG A 252 4.85 -18.58 -4.35
C ARG A 252 5.86 -17.46 -4.13
N SER A 253 7.03 -17.54 -4.76
CA SER A 253 7.99 -16.43 -4.79
C SER A 253 8.05 -15.82 -6.18
N THR A 254 8.20 -14.49 -6.24
CA THR A 254 8.28 -13.73 -7.49
C THR A 254 9.62 -13.00 -7.53
N SER A 255 10.31 -13.04 -8.67
CA SER A 255 11.55 -12.30 -8.89
C SER A 255 11.49 -11.56 -10.20
N SER A 256 11.87 -10.29 -10.21
CA SER A 256 11.90 -9.46 -11.42
C SER A 256 13.32 -9.33 -11.96
N TYR A 257 13.44 -9.27 -13.29
CA TYR A 257 14.70 -9.16 -14.00
C TYR A 257 14.62 -7.99 -14.99
N TYR A 258 15.76 -7.33 -15.19
CA TYR A 258 15.90 -6.23 -16.13
C TYR A 258 16.92 -6.58 -17.22
N ALA A 259 16.54 -6.35 -18.46
CA ALA A 259 17.36 -6.54 -19.64
C ALA A 259 17.33 -5.31 -20.55
N MET A 260 18.35 -5.18 -21.39
CA MET A 260 18.44 -4.10 -22.36
C MET A 260 19.09 -4.60 -23.64
N PHE A 261 18.49 -4.29 -24.79
CA PHE A 261 19.04 -4.64 -26.09
C PHE A 261 18.85 -3.51 -27.11
N SER A 262 19.60 -3.54 -28.21
CA SER A 262 19.42 -2.61 -29.32
C SER A 262 18.50 -3.26 -30.36
N PRO A 263 17.47 -2.55 -30.87
CA PRO A 263 16.67 -3.05 -31.99
C PRO A 263 17.52 -3.40 -33.23
N GLU A 264 18.59 -2.64 -33.48
CA GLU A 264 19.40 -2.73 -34.70
C GLU A 264 20.47 -3.83 -34.69
N LYS A 265 20.98 -4.23 -33.51
CA LYS A 265 22.02 -5.28 -33.41
C LYS A 265 21.40 -6.68 -33.34
N SER A 266 22.04 -7.67 -33.95
CA SER A 266 21.50 -9.00 -34.27
C SER A 266 20.83 -9.80 -33.14
N GLU A 267 20.03 -10.79 -33.59
CA GLU A 267 19.38 -11.87 -32.84
C GLU A 267 20.33 -12.58 -31.85
N GLY A 268 19.77 -13.09 -30.74
CA GLY A 268 20.53 -13.81 -29.72
C GLY A 268 19.86 -13.86 -28.35
N ASN A 269 20.66 -14.22 -27.34
CA ASN A 269 20.20 -14.38 -25.97
C ASN A 269 19.94 -13.02 -25.29
N LEU A 270 18.77 -12.86 -24.69
CA LEU A 270 18.41 -11.74 -23.83
C LEU A 270 19.13 -11.88 -22.48
N SER A 271 20.25 -11.18 -22.33
CA SER A 271 20.96 -11.12 -21.05
C SER A 271 20.22 -10.24 -20.06
N ALA A 272 19.69 -10.86 -19.00
CA ALA A 272 18.95 -10.19 -17.95
C ALA A 272 19.68 -10.29 -16.61
N LYS A 273 19.57 -9.24 -15.80
CA LYS A 273 20.08 -9.19 -14.42
C LYS A 273 18.91 -9.08 -13.44
N PRO A 274 19.02 -9.59 -12.20
CA PRO A 274 18.03 -9.33 -11.17
C PRO A 274 17.74 -7.83 -11.04
N LEU A 275 16.46 -7.48 -10.96
CA LEU A 275 16.02 -6.10 -10.75
C LEU A 275 15.92 -5.86 -9.24
N GLU A 276 16.95 -5.21 -8.70
CA GLU A 276 16.94 -4.75 -7.31
C GLU A 276 16.40 -3.32 -7.23
N VAL A 277 15.37 -3.14 -6.42
CA VAL A 277 14.79 -1.84 -6.09
C VAL A 277 14.93 -1.62 -4.60
N TYR A 278 15.47 -0.47 -4.23
CA TYR A 278 15.78 -0.12 -2.85
C TYR A 278 14.77 0.91 -2.35
N ASP A 279 14.34 0.82 -1.09
CA ASP A 279 13.65 1.90 -0.41
C ASP A 279 14.62 3.04 -0.06
N GLN A 280 14.09 4.14 0.49
CA GLN A 280 14.89 5.30 0.91
C GLN A 280 15.89 4.99 2.04
N ASN A 281 15.70 3.89 2.78
CA ASN A 281 16.58 3.45 3.86
C ASN A 281 17.64 2.44 3.39
N GLY A 282 17.64 2.08 2.10
CA GLY A 282 18.57 1.12 1.51
C GLY A 282 18.15 -0.34 1.66
N LYS A 283 16.92 -0.64 2.09
CA LYS A 283 16.36 -2.00 2.10
C LYS A 283 15.87 -2.37 0.70
N VAL A 284 16.20 -3.56 0.22
CA VAL A 284 15.69 -4.08 -1.06
C VAL A 284 14.26 -4.57 -0.89
N PHE A 285 13.39 -4.28 -1.86
CA PHE A 285 12.05 -4.88 -1.92
C PHE A 285 12.15 -6.35 -2.30
N ASP A 286 11.59 -7.23 -1.46
CA ASP A 286 11.67 -8.69 -1.65
C ASP A 286 10.85 -9.17 -2.87
N ALA A 287 9.69 -8.54 -3.11
CA ALA A 287 8.81 -8.87 -4.23
C ALA A 287 8.09 -7.64 -4.78
N ILE A 288 8.52 -7.17 -5.95
CA ILE A 288 7.78 -6.15 -6.71
C ILE A 288 6.81 -6.83 -7.68
N GLN A 289 5.62 -6.27 -7.82
CA GLN A 289 4.54 -6.77 -8.67
C GLN A 289 3.99 -5.65 -9.55
N HIS A 290 3.26 -6.02 -10.61
CA HIS A 290 2.53 -5.09 -11.46
C HIS A 290 3.39 -3.91 -11.91
N VAL A 291 4.53 -4.22 -12.54
CA VAL A 291 5.53 -3.22 -12.90
C VAL A 291 5.10 -2.50 -14.17
N GLN A 292 5.22 -1.18 -14.20
CA GLN A 292 5.16 -0.36 -15.39
C GLN A 292 6.49 0.37 -15.54
N LEU A 293 7.03 0.39 -16.76
CA LEU A 293 8.30 1.05 -17.08
C LEU A 293 8.03 2.15 -18.10
N ASN A 294 8.18 3.39 -17.67
CA ASN A 294 7.88 4.57 -18.49
C ASN A 294 9.13 5.43 -18.68
N GLN A 295 9.21 6.11 -19.82
CA GLN A 295 10.14 7.20 -20.02
C GLN A 295 9.50 8.51 -19.55
N VAL A 296 10.07 9.14 -18.52
CA VAL A 296 9.67 10.46 -18.03
C VAL A 296 10.83 11.42 -18.31
N GLY A 297 10.61 12.33 -19.27
CA GLY A 297 11.66 13.19 -19.81
C GLY A 297 12.81 12.37 -20.41
N ASN A 298 14.02 12.54 -19.86
CA ASN A 298 15.22 11.81 -20.29
C ASN A 298 15.61 10.65 -19.35
N SER A 299 14.70 10.23 -18.47
CA SER A 299 14.92 9.22 -17.44
C SER A 299 13.92 8.08 -17.54
N LEU A 300 14.34 6.88 -17.16
CA LEU A 300 13.43 5.76 -16.95
C LEU A 300 12.89 5.81 -15.53
N GLN A 301 11.60 5.59 -15.41
CA GLN A 301 10.94 5.46 -14.12
C GLN A 301 10.16 4.15 -14.07
N LEU A 302 10.22 3.49 -12.92
CA LEU A 302 9.43 2.32 -12.60
C LEU A 302 8.25 2.75 -11.76
N PHE A 303 7.07 2.22 -12.06
CA PHE A 303 5.90 2.34 -11.21
C PHE A 303 5.41 0.93 -10.90
N PHE A 304 5.32 0.56 -9.62
CA PHE A 304 5.07 -0.83 -9.22
C PHE A 304 4.38 -0.91 -7.87
N SER A 305 3.78 -2.07 -7.58
CA SER A 305 3.23 -2.39 -6.27
C SER A 305 4.17 -3.30 -5.49
N ALA A 306 4.34 -3.05 -4.19
CA ALA A 306 5.10 -3.94 -3.31
C ALA A 306 4.63 -3.82 -1.85
N ASP A 307 4.95 -4.82 -1.04
CA ASP A 307 4.75 -4.76 0.41
C ASP A 307 5.65 -3.70 1.02
N GLY A 308 5.06 -2.89 1.90
CA GLY A 308 5.81 -1.95 2.71
C GLY A 308 4.94 -1.20 3.69
N LEU A 309 5.58 -0.35 4.48
CA LEU A 309 4.89 0.36 5.55
C LEU A 309 4.00 1.46 4.97
N LEU A 310 2.73 1.46 5.35
CA LEU A 310 1.83 2.59 5.19
C LEU A 310 2.00 3.57 6.36
N LYS A 311 1.99 3.03 7.58
CA LYS A 311 2.37 3.72 8.83
C LYS A 311 3.33 2.84 9.62
N LYS A 312 4.00 3.39 10.63
CA LYS A 312 5.01 2.67 11.45
C LYS A 312 4.55 1.28 11.92
N SER A 313 3.26 1.08 12.19
CA SER A 313 2.70 -0.20 12.64
C SER A 313 1.77 -0.90 11.64
N ASN A 314 1.72 -0.47 10.37
CA ASN A 314 0.82 -1.06 9.38
C ASN A 314 1.54 -1.26 8.05
N GLU A 315 1.73 -2.52 7.68
CA GLU A 315 2.19 -2.93 6.36
C GLU A 315 0.98 -3.06 5.42
N ASN A 316 1.19 -2.70 4.16
CA ASN A 316 0.21 -2.84 3.10
C ASN A 316 0.93 -3.01 1.77
N ILE A 317 0.22 -3.49 0.75
CA ILE A 317 0.71 -3.40 -0.63
C ILE A 317 0.48 -1.97 -1.10
N ASN A 318 1.57 -1.24 -1.34
CA ASN A 318 1.55 0.17 -1.73
C ASN A 318 2.08 0.34 -3.15
N MET A 319 1.72 1.45 -3.79
CA MET A 319 2.36 1.92 -5.03
C MET A 319 3.63 2.68 -4.73
N TYR A 320 4.65 2.43 -5.54
CA TYR A 320 5.96 3.06 -5.50
C TYR A 320 6.38 3.54 -6.89
N SER A 321 7.01 4.70 -6.95
CA SER A 321 7.82 5.12 -8.11
C SER A 321 9.29 4.93 -7.79
N ALA A 322 10.06 4.34 -8.70
CA ALA A 322 11.51 4.30 -8.60
C ALA A 322 12.20 4.98 -9.79
N SER A 323 13.25 5.73 -9.49
CA SER A 323 14.16 6.35 -10.45
C SER A 323 15.56 5.73 -10.30
N LYS A 324 16.40 5.89 -11.33
CA LYS A 324 17.81 5.51 -11.24
C LYS A 324 18.63 6.63 -10.60
N GLU A 325 19.18 6.37 -9.42
CA GLU A 325 20.09 7.26 -8.69
C GLU A 325 21.39 6.50 -8.39
N GLY A 326 22.54 7.04 -8.83
CA GLY A 326 23.83 6.37 -8.63
C GLY A 326 23.93 4.96 -9.20
N GLY A 327 23.13 4.63 -10.23
CA GLY A 327 23.08 3.30 -10.85
C GLY A 327 22.15 2.30 -10.16
N LYS A 328 21.51 2.67 -9.04
CA LYS A 328 20.51 1.85 -8.33
C LYS A 328 19.11 2.39 -8.55
N TRP A 329 18.11 1.51 -8.50
CA TRP A 329 16.71 1.92 -8.48
C TRP A 329 16.31 2.29 -7.05
N ILE A 330 15.98 3.55 -6.81
CA ILE A 330 15.54 4.04 -5.51
C ILE A 330 14.05 4.35 -5.59
N ALA A 331 13.26 3.68 -4.78
CA ALA A 331 11.82 3.80 -4.73
C ALA A 331 11.35 4.78 -3.66
N LYS A 332 10.30 5.51 -3.99
CA LYS A 332 9.52 6.35 -3.08
C LYS A 332 8.06 5.94 -3.17
N ARG A 333 7.40 5.85 -2.02
CA ARG A 333 5.97 5.52 -1.95
C ARG A 333 5.16 6.64 -2.59
N ILE A 334 4.11 6.30 -3.32
CA ILE A 334 3.12 7.24 -3.87
C ILE A 334 1.76 7.06 -3.19
N SER A 335 1.34 5.82 -2.93
CA SER A 335 0.03 5.58 -2.35
C SER A 335 -0.02 5.82 -0.84
N THR A 336 -1.16 6.30 -0.37
CA THR A 336 -1.55 6.44 1.04
C THR A 336 -2.89 5.78 1.33
N SER A 337 -3.43 4.99 0.39
CA SER A 337 -4.66 4.23 0.56
C SER A 337 -4.42 3.01 1.46
N TYR A 338 -5.43 2.69 2.28
CA TYR A 338 -5.43 1.48 3.11
C TYR A 338 -5.90 0.24 2.36
N GLN A 339 -6.46 0.40 1.15
CA GLN A 339 -6.73 -0.72 0.25
C GLN A 339 -5.42 -1.14 -0.43
N GLN A 340 -5.28 -2.44 -0.72
CA GLN A 340 -4.08 -2.99 -1.36
C GLN A 340 -3.96 -2.44 -2.77
N ALA A 341 -2.90 -1.68 -3.04
CA ALA A 341 -2.63 -1.19 -4.37
C ALA A 341 -2.08 -2.32 -5.24
N THR A 342 -2.58 -2.44 -6.47
CA THR A 342 -2.28 -3.58 -7.33
C THR A 342 -1.79 -3.11 -8.68
N LEU A 343 -2.68 -2.70 -9.58
CA LEU A 343 -2.33 -2.45 -10.97
C LEU A 343 -2.08 -0.96 -11.24
N PRO A 344 -0.87 -0.54 -11.65
CA PRO A 344 -0.69 0.79 -12.20
C PRO A 344 -1.44 0.91 -13.53
N LEU A 345 -2.12 2.03 -13.73
CA LEU A 345 -2.90 2.31 -14.94
C LEU A 345 -2.24 3.41 -15.77
N LEU A 346 -1.89 4.51 -15.11
CA LEU A 346 -1.25 5.67 -15.73
C LEU A 346 -0.15 6.21 -14.83
N PHE A 347 0.97 6.55 -15.42
CA PHE A 347 2.07 7.24 -14.75
C PHE A 347 2.88 8.06 -15.75
N ASN A 348 2.83 9.38 -15.65
CA ASN A 348 3.53 10.29 -16.56
C ASN A 348 4.58 11.16 -15.85
N GLY A 349 4.83 10.90 -14.55
CA GLY A 349 5.78 11.62 -13.71
C GLY A 349 5.12 12.59 -12.73
N ASP A 350 4.07 13.27 -13.16
CA ASP A 350 3.34 14.25 -12.33
C ASP A 350 1.97 13.74 -11.85
N GLU A 351 1.40 12.78 -12.58
CA GLU A 351 0.17 12.10 -12.23
C GLU A 351 0.39 10.58 -12.19
N ALA A 352 -0.28 9.94 -11.23
CA ALA A 352 -0.31 8.49 -11.07
C ALA A 352 -1.74 8.03 -10.83
N ILE A 353 -2.20 7.01 -11.55
CA ILE A 353 -3.48 6.32 -11.35
C ILE A 353 -3.23 4.83 -11.24
N TRP A 354 -3.89 4.17 -10.29
CA TRP A 354 -3.79 2.74 -10.06
C TRP A 354 -5.12 2.14 -9.58
N LEU A 355 -5.20 0.82 -9.60
CA LEU A 355 -6.27 0.05 -8.98
C LEU A 355 -5.88 -0.41 -7.58
N SER A 356 -6.83 -0.29 -6.67
CA SER A 356 -6.75 -0.91 -5.35
C SER A 356 -7.89 -1.90 -5.15
N PHE A 357 -7.61 -3.01 -4.50
CA PHE A 357 -8.60 -4.06 -4.21
C PHE A 357 -9.05 -3.98 -2.74
N ASP A 358 -10.36 -4.07 -2.51
CA ASP A 358 -10.94 -4.03 -1.16
C ASP A 358 -11.38 -5.41 -0.62
N GLY A 359 -11.15 -6.47 -1.39
CA GLY A 359 -11.63 -7.82 -1.10
C GLY A 359 -12.84 -8.24 -1.95
N LYS A 360 -13.52 -7.29 -2.61
CA LYS A 360 -14.70 -7.57 -3.44
C LYS A 360 -14.58 -6.95 -4.84
N ILE A 361 -14.23 -5.68 -4.95
CA ILE A 361 -14.14 -4.94 -6.22
C ILE A 361 -12.85 -4.13 -6.29
N TYR A 362 -12.47 -3.71 -7.50
CA TYR A 362 -11.36 -2.79 -7.72
C TYR A 362 -11.85 -1.36 -7.70
N HIS A 363 -11.16 -0.51 -6.96
CA HIS A 363 -11.37 0.93 -6.88
C HIS A 363 -10.25 1.65 -7.61
N VAL A 364 -10.58 2.74 -8.30
CA VAL A 364 -9.56 3.57 -8.95
C VAL A 364 -9.09 4.65 -7.97
N TRP A 365 -7.78 4.76 -7.84
CA TRP A 365 -7.12 5.77 -7.01
C TRP A 365 -6.12 6.55 -7.85
N GLY A 366 -5.88 7.80 -7.45
CA GLY A 366 -4.85 8.62 -8.06
C GLY A 366 -4.10 9.50 -7.07
N ALA A 367 -2.95 10.00 -7.50
CA ALA A 367 -2.18 11.03 -6.82
C ALA A 367 -1.49 11.92 -7.85
N ALA A 368 -1.11 13.12 -7.44
CA ALA A 368 -0.36 14.06 -8.29
C ALA A 368 0.69 14.84 -7.51
N THR A 369 1.68 15.38 -8.23
CA THR A 369 2.76 16.23 -7.69
C THR A 369 2.40 17.72 -7.65
N LYS A 370 1.26 18.11 -8.24
CA LYS A 370 0.83 19.51 -8.36
C LYS A 370 0.38 20.10 -7.03
N ASP A 371 0.93 21.27 -6.67
CA ASP A 371 0.66 21.98 -5.41
C ASP A 371 -0.83 22.17 -5.07
N ALA A 372 -1.67 22.46 -6.08
CA ALA A 372 -3.10 22.65 -5.88
C ALA A 372 -3.78 21.36 -5.37
N ILE A 373 -3.41 20.21 -5.97
CA ILE A 373 -3.93 18.89 -5.61
C ILE A 373 -3.38 18.46 -4.25
N ILE A 374 -2.09 18.73 -3.99
CA ILE A 374 -1.47 18.47 -2.70
C ILE A 374 -2.26 19.17 -1.59
N LYS A 375 -2.47 20.49 -1.70
CA LYS A 375 -3.22 21.28 -0.72
C LYS A 375 -4.67 20.80 -0.56
N GLN A 376 -5.32 20.38 -1.63
CA GLN A 376 -6.68 19.84 -1.56
C GLN A 376 -6.73 18.50 -0.82
N SER A 377 -5.74 17.63 -1.06
CA SER A 377 -5.65 16.31 -0.43
C SER A 377 -5.38 16.35 1.08
N GLU A 378 -4.85 17.47 1.59
CA GLU A 378 -4.58 17.69 3.02
C GLU A 378 -5.85 18.00 3.85
N LYS A 379 -7.02 18.16 3.21
CA LYS A 379 -8.26 18.34 3.95
C LYS A 379 -8.66 17.06 4.66
N LEU A 380 -9.05 17.18 5.93
CA LEU A 380 -9.57 16.06 6.72
C LEU A 380 -10.89 15.56 6.12
N THR A 381 -10.94 14.26 5.86
CA THR A 381 -12.14 13.57 5.38
C THR A 381 -12.82 12.80 6.51
N GLN A 382 -14.07 12.38 6.32
CA GLN A 382 -14.75 11.50 7.28
C GLN A 382 -14.00 10.16 7.47
N THR A 383 -13.39 9.66 6.39
CA THR A 383 -12.57 8.45 6.41
C THR A 383 -11.36 8.61 7.33
N ASP A 384 -10.74 9.79 7.35
CA ASP A 384 -9.60 10.08 8.25
C ASP A 384 -10.02 10.03 9.71
N TRP A 385 -11.16 10.62 10.05
CA TRP A 385 -11.72 10.55 11.40
C TRP A 385 -12.06 9.12 11.82
N LYS A 386 -12.66 8.34 10.92
CA LYS A 386 -12.98 6.93 11.18
C LYS A 386 -11.72 6.11 11.46
N ARG A 387 -10.69 6.25 10.62
CA ARG A 387 -9.40 5.54 10.80
C ARG A 387 -8.64 5.98 12.03
N ALA A 388 -8.69 7.27 12.36
CA ALA A 388 -8.09 7.78 13.59
C ALA A 388 -8.80 7.22 14.83
N LEU A 389 -10.14 7.10 14.79
CA LEU A 389 -10.91 6.46 15.85
C LEU A 389 -10.56 4.96 15.97
N GLU A 390 -10.50 4.22 14.86
CA GLU A 390 -10.08 2.82 14.84
C GLU A 390 -8.68 2.65 15.46
N SER A 391 -7.72 3.48 15.06
CA SER A 391 -6.36 3.46 15.63
C SER A 391 -6.36 3.81 17.12
N THR A 392 -7.22 4.74 17.55
CA THR A 392 -7.36 5.11 18.97
C THR A 392 -7.95 3.97 19.80
N MET A 393 -8.91 3.22 19.26
CA MET A 393 -9.48 2.04 19.91
C MET A 393 -8.46 0.90 20.02
N ILE A 394 -7.62 0.72 19.01
CA ILE A 394 -6.50 -0.23 19.06
C ILE A 394 -5.52 0.20 20.16
N SER A 395 -5.11 1.47 20.20
CA SER A 395 -4.26 2.00 21.27
C SER A 395 -4.87 1.80 22.67
N LEU A 396 -6.18 2.03 22.83
CA LEU A 396 -6.87 1.79 24.11
C LEU A 396 -6.85 0.32 24.50
N SER A 397 -7.03 -0.58 23.53
CA SER A 397 -6.97 -2.03 23.75
C SER A 397 -5.56 -2.46 24.17
N SER A 398 -4.54 -1.89 23.53
CA SER A 398 -3.12 -2.06 23.87
C SER A 398 -2.83 -1.58 25.30
N CYS A 399 -3.36 -0.41 25.70
CA CYS A 399 -3.30 0.10 27.08
C CYS A 399 -3.94 -0.88 28.08
N MET A 400 -5.10 -1.46 27.77
CA MET A 400 -5.77 -2.42 28.66
C MET A 400 -4.95 -3.71 28.84
N VAL A 401 -4.37 -4.23 27.76
CA VAL A 401 -3.47 -5.40 27.83
C VAL A 401 -2.25 -5.08 28.70
N PHE A 402 -1.61 -3.93 28.48
CA PHE A 402 -0.49 -3.50 29.31
C PHE A 402 -0.88 -3.33 30.78
N PHE A 403 -2.05 -2.75 31.06
CA PHE A 403 -2.56 -2.58 32.42
C PHE A 403 -2.68 -3.92 33.14
N LEU A 404 -3.25 -4.94 32.47
CA LEU A 404 -3.38 -6.31 33.01
C LEU A 404 -2.02 -6.96 33.28
N LEU A 405 -1.08 -6.84 32.32
CA LEU A 405 0.28 -7.37 32.51
C LEU A 405 1.03 -6.66 33.65
N SER A 406 0.76 -5.36 33.84
CA SER A 406 1.38 -4.55 34.88
C SER A 406 0.82 -4.84 36.28
N LEU A 407 -0.21 -5.67 36.43
CA LEU A 407 -0.69 -6.10 37.75
C LEU A 407 0.38 -6.84 38.57
N ILE A 408 1.42 -7.39 37.92
CA ILE A 408 2.59 -7.95 38.60
C ILE A 408 3.29 -6.91 39.50
N LEU A 409 3.15 -5.61 39.21
CA LEU A 409 3.70 -4.54 40.03
C LEU A 409 3.02 -4.41 41.40
N PHE A 410 1.84 -5.03 41.61
CA PHE A 410 1.26 -5.15 42.94
C PHE A 410 1.98 -6.17 43.82
N ALA A 411 2.83 -7.05 43.28
CA ALA A 411 3.45 -8.13 44.03
C ALA A 411 4.23 -7.65 45.27
N PRO A 412 5.07 -6.59 45.21
CA PRO A 412 5.72 -6.06 46.41
C PRO A 412 4.72 -5.59 47.47
N ALA A 413 3.64 -4.92 47.08
CA ALA A 413 2.62 -4.47 48.01
C ALA A 413 1.85 -5.63 48.67
N VAL A 414 1.51 -6.66 47.90
CA VAL A 414 0.88 -7.89 48.42
C VAL A 414 1.80 -8.60 49.41
N VAL A 415 3.09 -8.74 49.08
CA VAL A 415 4.09 -9.36 49.98
C VAL A 415 4.22 -8.57 51.29
N MET A 416 4.21 -7.25 51.22
CA MET A 416 4.32 -6.40 52.41
C MET A 416 3.08 -6.45 53.30
N ILE A 417 1.88 -6.53 52.72
CA ILE A 417 0.64 -6.81 53.47
C ILE A 417 0.71 -8.18 54.14
N PHE A 418 1.19 -9.20 53.41
CA PHE A 418 1.33 -10.55 53.96
C PHE A 418 2.30 -10.57 55.17
N ILE A 419 3.44 -9.89 55.05
CA ILE A 419 4.40 -9.72 56.15
C ILE A 419 3.76 -9.00 57.35
N SER A 420 3.06 -7.89 57.11
CA SER A 420 2.33 -7.16 58.17
C SER A 420 1.36 -8.07 58.91
N TYR A 421 0.59 -8.89 58.18
CA TYR A 421 -0.39 -9.80 58.74
C TYR A 421 0.26 -10.94 59.56
N VAL A 422 1.26 -11.62 59.00
CA VAL A 422 1.94 -12.76 59.64
C VAL A 422 2.67 -12.32 60.92
N PHE A 423 3.35 -11.17 60.89
CA PHE A 423 4.13 -10.66 62.02
C PHE A 423 3.33 -9.70 62.92
N LYS A 424 2.03 -9.50 62.66
CA LYS A 424 1.15 -8.59 63.42
C LYS A 424 1.71 -7.17 63.54
N ILE A 425 2.35 -6.67 62.49
CA ILE A 425 2.92 -5.32 62.44
C ILE A 425 1.81 -4.35 62.02
N ASN A 426 1.32 -3.54 62.96
CA ASN A 426 0.25 -2.58 62.71
C ASN A 426 0.80 -1.17 62.42
N ASN A 427 0.26 -0.50 61.40
CA ASN A 427 0.51 0.92 61.09
C ASN A 427 2.00 1.31 60.93
N ALA A 428 2.82 0.38 60.43
CA ALA A 428 4.23 0.64 60.22
C ALA A 428 4.46 1.43 58.92
N LYS A 429 4.72 2.75 59.06
CA LYS A 429 5.05 3.65 57.94
C LYS A 429 6.12 3.08 57.00
N TRP A 430 7.15 2.47 57.59
CA TRP A 430 8.28 1.93 56.85
C TRP A 430 7.89 0.79 55.91
N LEU A 431 6.86 -0.03 56.25
CA LEU A 431 6.36 -1.08 55.36
C LEU A 431 5.73 -0.48 54.09
N GLY A 432 4.94 0.58 54.23
CA GLY A 432 4.34 1.28 53.10
C GLY A 432 5.39 1.91 52.17
N TYR A 433 6.40 2.58 52.74
CA TYR A 433 7.48 3.15 51.94
C TYR A 433 8.36 2.09 51.25
N MET A 434 8.67 0.99 51.95
CA MET A 434 9.41 -0.13 51.36
C MET A 434 8.63 -0.80 50.22
N SER A 435 7.31 -0.94 50.36
CA SER A 435 6.43 -1.43 49.29
C SER A 435 6.51 -0.53 48.06
N ILE A 436 6.44 0.79 48.24
CA ILE A 436 6.54 1.76 47.14
C ILE A 436 7.92 1.64 46.49
N ALA A 437 9.00 1.69 47.27
CA ALA A 437 10.36 1.59 46.75
C ALA A 437 10.60 0.29 45.96
N ALA A 438 10.15 -0.85 46.48
CA ALA A 438 10.25 -2.13 45.79
C ALA A 438 9.42 -2.19 44.50
N THR A 439 8.25 -1.54 44.48
CA THR A 439 7.43 -1.41 43.26
C THR A 439 8.14 -0.58 42.21
N LEU A 440 8.72 0.56 42.58
CA LEU A 440 9.47 1.40 41.64
C LEU A 440 10.65 0.63 41.03
N ILE A 441 11.43 -0.09 41.85
CA ILE A 441 12.53 -0.93 41.36
C ILE A 441 12.01 -1.98 40.37
N LEU A 442 10.91 -2.67 40.70
CA LEU A 442 10.32 -3.68 39.82
C LEU A 442 9.78 -3.08 38.52
N GLN A 443 9.16 -1.90 38.58
CA GLN A 443 8.68 -1.15 37.43
C GLN A 443 9.82 -0.80 36.49
N PHE A 444 10.97 -0.35 37.00
CA PHE A 444 12.16 -0.11 36.17
C PHE A 444 12.58 -1.38 35.41
N ILE A 445 12.60 -2.53 36.08
CA ILE A 445 12.96 -3.82 35.45
C ILE A 445 11.93 -4.21 34.38
N VAL A 446 10.64 -4.06 34.66
CA VAL A 446 9.56 -4.38 33.71
C VAL A 446 9.60 -3.44 32.51
N MET A 447 9.72 -2.14 32.73
CA MET A 447 9.77 -1.13 31.66
C MET A 447 10.98 -1.30 30.76
N GLN A 448 12.15 -1.71 31.26
CA GLN A 448 13.30 -2.01 30.41
C GLN A 448 13.04 -3.14 29.40
N LYS A 449 12.21 -4.13 29.76
CA LYS A 449 11.84 -5.22 28.85
C LYS A 449 10.82 -4.77 27.80
N ILE A 450 9.96 -3.83 28.16
CA ILE A 450 8.88 -3.34 27.29
C ILE A 450 9.38 -2.28 26.31
N LEU A 451 10.28 -1.40 26.76
CA LEU A 451 10.90 -0.35 25.94
C LEU A 451 12.02 -0.93 25.06
N ASN A 452 11.67 -1.96 24.28
CA ASN A 452 12.55 -2.69 23.39
C ASN A 452 12.58 -2.05 21.98
N SER A 453 13.23 -2.73 21.03
CA SER A 453 13.34 -2.27 19.64
C SER A 453 11.97 -2.09 18.96
N HIS A 454 10.98 -2.92 19.29
CA HIS A 454 9.63 -2.79 18.75
C HIS A 454 8.94 -1.52 19.27
N PHE A 455 9.02 -1.23 20.58
CA PHE A 455 8.52 0.02 21.12
C PHE A 455 9.20 1.23 20.47
N ALA A 456 10.53 1.21 20.33
CA ALA A 456 11.29 2.29 19.71
C ALA A 456 10.88 2.53 18.24
N TYR A 457 10.41 1.49 17.56
CA TYR A 457 9.97 1.55 16.18
C TYR A 457 8.55 2.13 16.05
N VAL A 458 7.60 1.66 16.87
CA VAL A 458 6.17 2.05 16.80
C VAL A 458 5.91 3.40 17.48
N ALA A 459 6.56 3.66 18.61
CA ALA A 459 6.28 4.83 19.42
C ALA A 459 6.74 6.15 18.74
N PRO A 460 6.10 7.27 19.10
CA PRO A 460 6.49 8.59 18.60
C PRO A 460 7.85 9.03 19.15
N SER A 461 8.52 9.91 18.40
CA SER A 461 9.87 10.37 18.74
C SER A 461 10.01 11.03 20.11
N TYR A 462 8.93 11.63 20.64
CA TYR A 462 8.92 12.21 21.99
C TYR A 462 8.94 11.16 23.11
N LEU A 463 8.71 9.87 22.81
CA LEU A 463 8.85 8.76 23.75
C LEU A 463 10.11 7.90 23.47
N THR A 464 10.75 8.07 22.32
CA THR A 464 11.89 7.23 21.88
C THR A 464 13.21 8.01 21.81
N PHE A 465 13.38 9.02 22.65
CA PHE A 465 14.62 9.79 22.74
C PHE A 465 15.74 8.98 23.44
N PRO A 466 17.02 9.34 23.28
CA PRO A 466 18.12 8.67 23.97
C PRO A 466 17.88 8.61 25.49
N TYR A 467 18.09 7.44 26.09
CA TYR A 467 17.82 7.18 27.52
C TYR A 467 16.35 7.23 27.96
N SER A 468 15.39 7.26 27.03
CA SER A 468 13.95 7.14 27.32
C SER A 468 13.60 5.96 28.22
N HIS A 469 14.32 4.83 28.12
CA HIS A 469 14.14 3.65 28.97
C HIS A 469 14.40 3.89 30.48
N ILE A 470 15.13 4.95 30.84
CA ILE A 470 15.36 5.38 32.23
C ILE A 470 14.47 6.59 32.56
N THR A 471 14.37 7.54 31.62
CA THR A 471 13.66 8.80 31.86
C THR A 471 12.14 8.62 31.94
N LEU A 472 11.54 7.76 31.12
CA LEU A 472 10.09 7.55 31.12
C LEU A 472 9.55 6.95 32.42
N PRO A 473 10.12 5.87 32.99
CA PRO A 473 9.69 5.38 34.31
C PRO A 473 9.74 6.48 35.36
N PHE A 474 10.82 7.26 35.40
CA PHE A 474 10.98 8.34 36.38
C PHE A 474 9.93 9.45 36.23
N ILE A 475 9.59 9.85 34.99
CA ILE A 475 8.52 10.81 34.73
C ILE A 475 7.17 10.24 35.19
N ILE A 476 6.89 8.97 34.89
CA ILE A 476 5.67 8.29 35.35
C ILE A 476 5.61 8.30 36.88
N ASP A 477 6.71 8.03 37.56
CA ASP A 477 6.78 8.01 39.02
C ASP A 477 6.47 9.38 39.63
N ILE A 478 7.06 10.45 39.07
CA ILE A 478 6.80 11.83 39.48
C ILE A 478 5.33 12.18 39.30
N ILE A 479 4.77 11.94 38.12
CA ILE A 479 3.37 12.23 37.82
C ILE A 479 2.45 11.43 38.74
N SER A 480 2.77 10.16 38.97
CA SER A 480 2.01 9.27 39.83
C SER A 480 2.06 9.72 41.29
N PHE A 481 3.21 10.21 41.76
CA PHE A 481 3.36 10.76 43.09
C PHE A 481 2.52 12.04 43.29
N PHE A 482 2.54 12.96 42.31
CA PHE A 482 1.70 14.16 42.37
C PHE A 482 0.21 13.79 42.34
N ALA A 483 -0.19 12.88 41.46
CA ALA A 483 -1.56 12.40 41.38
C ALA A 483 -2.01 11.72 42.69
N PHE A 484 -1.16 10.85 43.24
CA PHE A 484 -1.35 10.23 44.55
C PHE A 484 -1.57 11.27 45.64
N TYR A 485 -0.67 12.27 45.75
CA TYR A 485 -0.78 13.34 46.74
C TYR A 485 -2.07 14.16 46.58
N MET A 486 -2.47 14.44 45.34
CA MET A 486 -3.70 15.18 45.07
C MET A 486 -4.97 14.38 45.35
N THR A 487 -4.94 13.04 45.31
CA THR A 487 -6.15 12.20 45.32
C THR A 487 -6.26 11.26 46.51
N GLU A 488 -5.20 11.11 47.32
CA GLU A 488 -5.22 10.21 48.48
C GLU A 488 -6.36 10.52 49.45
N ASN A 489 -6.93 9.45 50.01
CA ASN A 489 -7.76 9.57 51.20
C ASN A 489 -6.84 9.53 52.43
N LYS A 490 -6.91 10.59 53.25
CA LYS A 490 -6.12 10.72 54.48
C LYS A 490 -6.47 9.66 55.53
N GLU A 491 -7.64 9.04 55.44
CA GLU A 491 -8.12 8.00 56.36
C GLU A 491 -7.52 6.62 56.07
N TRP A 492 -6.86 6.43 54.92
CA TRP A 492 -6.25 5.14 54.60
C TRP A 492 -4.99 4.86 55.42
N GLY A 493 -4.83 3.60 55.84
CA GLY A 493 -3.57 3.07 56.38
C GLY A 493 -2.44 3.10 55.35
N TYR A 494 -1.20 2.93 55.82
CA TYR A 494 0.00 3.05 54.97
C TYR A 494 0.03 2.00 53.84
N GLU A 495 -0.54 0.83 54.09
CA GLU A 495 -0.70 -0.27 53.13
C GLU A 495 -1.71 0.10 52.03
N GLY A 496 -2.87 0.67 52.41
CA GLY A 496 -3.88 1.15 51.47
C GLY A 496 -3.35 2.30 50.60
N LYS A 497 -2.55 3.20 51.19
CA LYS A 497 -1.86 4.25 50.46
C LYS A 497 -0.83 3.70 49.46
N ALA A 498 -0.04 2.71 49.86
CA ALA A 498 0.91 2.05 48.97
C ALA A 498 0.20 1.37 47.79
N PHE A 499 -0.86 0.60 48.04
CA PHE A 499 -1.67 -0.01 46.97
C PHE A 499 -2.26 1.01 46.02
N TYR A 500 -2.79 2.12 46.54
CA TYR A 500 -3.33 3.17 45.70
C TYR A 500 -2.25 3.84 44.84
N PHE A 501 -1.07 4.13 45.40
CA PHE A 501 0.06 4.64 44.64
C PHE A 501 0.45 3.70 43.49
N VAL A 502 0.57 2.40 43.76
CA VAL A 502 0.88 1.39 42.73
C VAL A 502 -0.19 1.38 41.63
N GLY A 503 -1.48 1.45 41.99
CA GLY A 503 -2.56 1.51 41.01
C GLY A 503 -2.52 2.76 40.13
N VAL A 504 -2.24 3.94 40.72
CA VAL A 504 -2.06 5.19 39.98
C VAL A 504 -0.84 5.12 39.06
N ASN A 505 0.25 4.52 39.53
CA ASN A 505 1.47 4.32 38.74
C ASN A 505 1.24 3.41 37.53
N ILE A 506 0.64 2.24 37.74
CA ILE A 506 0.26 1.31 36.67
C ILE A 506 -0.66 2.00 35.66
N TRP A 507 -1.63 2.80 36.14
CA TRP A 507 -2.55 3.55 35.29
C TRP A 507 -1.80 4.51 34.35
N PHE A 508 -0.88 5.33 34.87
CA PHE A 508 -0.09 6.23 34.03
C PHE A 508 0.86 5.49 33.11
N ALA A 509 1.50 4.42 33.57
CA ALA A 509 2.34 3.57 32.73
C ALA A 509 1.53 2.99 31.56
N ALA A 510 0.31 2.52 31.81
CA ALA A 510 -0.58 1.99 30.78
C ALA A 510 -0.99 3.05 29.76
N LEU A 511 -1.30 4.27 30.18
CA LEU A 511 -1.67 5.35 29.26
C LEU A 511 -0.47 5.85 28.44
N VAL A 512 0.73 5.93 29.01
CA VAL A 512 1.91 6.51 28.32
C VAL A 512 2.60 5.48 27.42
N VAL A 513 2.78 4.26 27.92
CA VAL A 513 3.57 3.21 27.25
C VAL A 513 2.67 2.17 26.60
N GLY A 514 1.55 1.83 27.26
CA GLY A 514 0.68 0.75 26.83
C GLY A 514 0.08 0.94 25.45
N SER A 515 -0.11 2.17 24.96
CA SER A 515 -0.67 2.43 23.63
C SER A 515 0.21 2.03 22.45
N TYR A 516 1.47 1.66 22.70
CA TYR A 516 2.49 1.36 21.69
C TYR A 516 3.13 -0.03 21.87
N MET A 517 2.50 -0.90 22.65
CA MET A 517 2.98 -2.27 22.92
C MET A 517 2.60 -3.29 21.84
N ILE A 518 1.46 -3.04 21.19
CA ILE A 518 0.81 -3.83 20.13
C ILE A 518 0.52 -2.84 19.02
#